data_AF-K8NRP1-F1
#
_entry.id   AF-K8NRP1-F1
#
_cell.length_a   1.000
_cell.length_b   1.000
_cell.length_c   1.000
_cell.angle_alpha   90.00
_cell.angle_beta   90.00
_cell.angle_gamma   90.00
#
_symmetry.space_group_name_H-M   'P 1'
#
loop_
_entity.id
_entity.type
_entity.pdbx_description
1 polymer ?
#
loop_
_entity_poly.entity_id
_entity_poly.type
_entity_poly.pdbx_seq_one_letter_code
_entity_poly.pdbx_strand_id
1 'polypeptide(L)'
;MLAQFGANFAAVHSVAGKIFRFRFRILAGLAVAIVTLGGCMPITAPLVGADPADPGAKVAGVGYRSTVAPYTSLRPTAPSSWREQNDRVAPQPKSGQ
;
A
#
# COMPACT_ATOMS: atom_id res chain seq x y z
N MET A 1 -14.99 -8.67 -66.63
CA MET A 1 -14.40 -7.98 -65.47
C MET A 1 -15.12 -8.24 -64.14
N LEU A 2 -16.40 -8.67 -64.11
CA LEU A 2 -17.15 -8.90 -62.85
C LEU A 2 -16.64 -10.09 -62.00
N ALA A 3 -16.12 -11.14 -62.62
CA ALA A 3 -15.68 -12.37 -61.92
C ALA A 3 -14.50 -12.17 -60.96
N GLN A 4 -13.68 -11.12 -61.14
CA GLN A 4 -12.53 -10.84 -60.29
C GLN A 4 -12.88 -10.02 -59.03
N PHE A 5 -14.05 -9.39 -58.97
CA PHE A 5 -14.44 -8.56 -57.82
C PHE A 5 -14.61 -9.39 -56.55
N GLY A 6 -15.29 -10.54 -56.62
CA GLY A 6 -15.49 -11.42 -55.45
C GLY A 6 -14.17 -11.93 -54.86
N ALA A 7 -13.22 -12.30 -55.72
CA ALA A 7 -11.88 -12.74 -55.30
C ALA A 7 -11.08 -11.60 -54.63
N ASN A 8 -11.15 -10.38 -55.18
CA ASN A 8 -10.51 -9.21 -54.58
C ASN A 8 -11.12 -8.84 -53.23
N PHE A 9 -12.45 -8.84 -53.11
CA PHE A 9 -13.11 -8.58 -51.82
C PHE A 9 -12.75 -9.62 -50.76
N ALA A 10 -12.71 -10.91 -51.12
CA ALA A 10 -12.29 -11.97 -50.21
C ALA A 10 -10.82 -11.80 -49.75
N ALA A 11 -9.93 -11.43 -50.67
CA ALA A 11 -8.53 -11.17 -50.35
C ALA A 11 -8.36 -9.95 -49.43
N VAL A 12 -9.04 -8.84 -49.74
CA VAL A 12 -9.04 -7.62 -48.90
C VAL A 12 -9.64 -7.91 -47.52
N HIS A 13 -10.74 -8.65 -47.44
CA HIS A 13 -11.36 -9.04 -46.17
C HIS A 13 -10.45 -9.94 -45.33
N SER A 14 -9.74 -10.88 -45.95
CA SER A 14 -8.76 -11.74 -45.27
C SER A 14 -7.59 -10.92 -44.69
N VAL A 15 -7.05 -9.99 -45.49
CA VAL A 15 -5.96 -9.09 -45.04
C VAL A 15 -6.44 -8.14 -43.95
N ALA A 16 -7.61 -7.52 -44.11
CA ALA A 16 -8.21 -6.63 -43.13
C ALA A 16 -8.49 -7.37 -41.81
N GLY A 17 -9.04 -8.59 -41.88
CA GLY A 17 -9.27 -9.44 -40.72
C GLY A 17 -7.98 -9.84 -39.99
N LYS A 18 -6.90 -10.11 -40.74
CA LYS A 18 -5.59 -10.41 -40.16
C LYS A 18 -4.97 -9.19 -39.47
N ILE A 19 -5.06 -8.01 -40.10
CA ILE A 19 -4.60 -6.73 -39.53
C ILE A 19 -5.39 -6.39 -38.27
N PHE A 20 -6.72 -6.52 -38.31
CA PHE A 20 -7.59 -6.25 -37.17
C PHE A 20 -7.27 -7.16 -35.99
N ARG A 21 -7.13 -8.47 -36.25
CA ARG A 21 -6.75 -9.46 -35.22
C ARG A 21 -5.38 -9.16 -34.62
N PHE A 22 -4.41 -8.75 -35.44
CA PHE A 22 -3.08 -8.39 -34.97
C PHE A 22 -3.11 -7.15 -34.08
N ARG A 23 -3.80 -6.09 -34.51
CA ARG A 23 -4.00 -4.87 -33.71
C ARG A 23 -4.72 -5.15 -32.40
N PHE A 24 -5.76 -5.97 -32.44
CA PHE A 24 -6.50 -6.37 -31.24
C PHE A 24 -5.61 -7.10 -30.24
N ARG A 25 -4.76 -8.03 -30.69
CA ARG A 25 -3.80 -8.74 -29.82
C ARG A 25 -2.77 -7.79 -29.20
N ILE A 26 -2.30 -6.80 -29.95
CA ILE A 26 -1.39 -5.77 -29.42
C ILE A 26 -2.08 -4.95 -28.33
N LEU A 27 -3.29 -4.44 -28.60
CA LEU A 27 -4.03 -3.64 -27.63
C LEU A 27 -4.39 -4.44 -26.37
N ALA A 28 -4.80 -5.69 -26.53
CA ALA A 28 -5.06 -6.59 -25.41
C ALA A 28 -3.80 -6.85 -24.58
N GLY A 29 -2.66 -7.11 -25.23
CA GLY A 29 -1.37 -7.28 -24.56
C GLY A 29 -0.94 -6.01 -23.80
N LEU A 30 -1.12 -4.84 -24.41
CA LEU A 30 -0.84 -3.55 -23.78
C LEU A 30 -1.72 -3.33 -22.54
N ALA A 31 -3.03 -3.62 -22.63
CA ALA A 31 -3.94 -3.49 -21.51
C ALA A 31 -3.55 -4.42 -20.35
N VAL A 32 -3.21 -5.68 -20.63
CA VAL A 32 -2.72 -6.62 -19.61
C VAL A 32 -1.44 -6.09 -18.96
N ALA A 33 -0.47 -5.61 -19.74
CA ALA A 33 0.77 -5.05 -19.21
C ALA A 33 0.51 -3.83 -18.31
N ILE A 34 -0.37 -2.91 -18.72
CA ILE A 34 -0.71 -1.74 -17.91
C ILE A 34 -1.35 -2.16 -16.57
N VAL A 35 -2.26 -3.13 -16.58
CA VAL A 35 -2.92 -3.61 -15.36
C VAL A 35 -1.92 -4.29 -14.42
N THR A 36 -1.01 -5.11 -14.94
CA THR A 36 -0.03 -5.82 -14.11
C THR A 36 1.06 -4.89 -13.56
N LEU A 37 1.53 -3.91 -14.35
CA LEU A 37 2.52 -2.93 -13.92
C LEU A 37 1.94 -1.83 -13.03
N GLY A 38 0.67 -1.46 -13.23
CA GLY A 38 -0.01 -0.44 -12.42
C GLY A 38 -0.16 -0.83 -10.96
N GLY A 39 -0.28 -2.14 -10.66
CA GLY A 39 -0.32 -2.65 -9.28
C GLY A 39 1.00 -2.54 -8.51
N CYS A 40 2.13 -2.27 -9.18
CA CYS A 40 3.43 -2.07 -8.54
C CYS A 40 3.72 -0.60 -8.19
N MET A 41 2.84 0.33 -8.57
CA MET A 41 3.02 1.72 -8.16
C MET A 41 2.69 1.87 -6.67
N PRO A 42 3.55 2.50 -5.87
CA PRO A 42 3.24 2.78 -4.49
C PRO A 42 1.95 3.61 -4.45
N ILE A 43 0.99 3.19 -3.63
CA ILE A 43 -0.17 4.02 -3.32
C ILE A 43 0.38 5.34 -2.77
N THR A 44 0.23 6.40 -3.55
CA THR A 44 0.38 7.77 -3.06
C THR A 44 -0.88 8.05 -2.25
N ALA A 45 -1.01 7.42 -1.09
CA ALA A 45 -2.01 7.83 -0.13
C ALA A 45 -1.70 9.29 0.21
N PRO A 46 -2.68 10.21 0.14
CA PRO A 46 -2.47 11.53 0.68
C PRO A 46 -2.01 11.37 2.13
N LEU A 47 -0.87 11.95 2.47
CA LEU A 47 -0.39 11.97 3.84
C LEU A 47 -1.51 12.59 4.68
N VAL A 48 -2.04 11.84 5.64
CA VAL A 48 -3.02 12.36 6.58
C VAL A 48 -2.26 13.27 7.54
N GLY A 49 -2.27 14.57 7.25
CA GLY A 49 -1.60 15.58 8.06
C GLY A 49 -0.38 16.19 7.38
N ALA A 50 0.45 16.88 8.16
CA ALA A 50 1.65 17.54 7.64
C ALA A 50 2.71 16.52 7.21
N ASP A 51 3.52 16.89 6.20
CA ASP A 51 4.64 16.08 5.72
C ASP A 51 5.69 15.93 6.85
N PRO A 52 6.02 14.70 7.29
CA PRO A 52 7.06 14.48 8.29
C PRO A 52 8.45 14.98 7.86
N ALA A 53 8.69 15.12 6.56
CA ALA A 53 9.95 15.61 6.01
C ALA A 53 9.99 17.15 5.88
N ASP A 54 8.86 17.85 6.07
CA ASP A 54 8.80 19.31 6.00
C ASP A 54 9.18 19.94 7.36
N PRO A 55 10.34 20.61 7.49
CA PRO A 55 10.73 21.29 8.72
C PRO A 55 9.88 22.55 9.00
N GLY A 56 9.13 23.05 8.02
CA GLY A 56 8.20 24.17 8.15
C GLY A 56 6.80 23.77 8.62
N ALA A 57 6.51 22.47 8.70
CA ALA A 57 5.24 21.94 9.16
C ALA A 57 4.95 22.38 10.60
N LYS A 58 3.81 23.04 10.81
CA LYS A 58 3.38 23.43 12.16
C LYS A 58 2.96 22.19 12.95
N VAL A 59 3.72 21.85 13.97
CA VAL A 59 3.39 20.83 14.96
C VAL A 59 2.90 21.48 16.26
N ALA A 60 2.05 20.75 17.01
CA ALA A 60 1.64 21.19 18.33
C ALA A 60 2.88 21.30 19.24
N GLY A 61 3.04 22.44 19.93
CA GLY A 61 4.14 22.64 20.86
C GLY A 61 4.10 21.61 22.00
N VAL A 62 5.26 21.05 22.34
CA VAL A 62 5.37 20.16 23.50
C VAL A 62 5.25 21.02 24.76
N GLY A 63 4.16 20.84 25.51
CA GLY A 63 4.02 21.44 26.83
C GLY A 63 4.91 20.70 27.82
N TYR A 64 5.98 21.34 28.31
CA TYR A 64 6.75 20.80 29.42
C TYR A 64 5.91 20.87 30.69
N ARG A 65 5.50 19.73 31.22
CA ARG A 65 5.01 19.61 32.60
C ARG A 65 6.12 19.00 33.45
N SER A 66 6.47 19.70 34.51
CA SER A 66 7.35 19.16 35.53
C SER A 66 6.58 18.10 36.32
N THR A 67 6.84 16.83 36.02
CA THR A 67 6.29 15.69 36.76
C THR A 67 7.21 15.40 37.95
N VAL A 68 7.46 16.38 38.81
CA VAL A 68 8.06 16.09 40.13
C VAL A 68 6.92 15.65 41.03
N ALA A 69 6.50 14.40 40.87
CA ALA A 69 5.68 13.77 41.89
C ALA A 69 6.47 13.80 43.21
N PRO A 70 5.85 14.13 44.36
CA PRO A 70 6.51 14.04 45.65
C PRO A 70 7.12 12.64 45.82
N TYR A 71 8.43 12.57 46.00
CA TYR A 71 9.12 11.31 46.24
C TYR A 71 8.95 10.92 47.71
N THR A 72 8.15 9.90 47.98
CA THR A 72 8.15 9.26 49.29
C THR A 72 9.39 8.39 49.39
N SER A 73 10.27 8.70 50.34
CA SER A 73 11.41 7.84 50.64
C SER A 73 10.92 6.47 51.12
N LEU A 74 11.36 5.41 50.44
CA LEU A 74 11.09 4.03 50.81
C LEU A 74 12.37 3.38 51.33
N ARG A 75 12.23 2.46 52.29
CA ARG A 75 13.37 1.63 52.70
C ARG A 75 13.73 0.65 51.57
N PRO A 76 15.02 0.49 51.22
CA PRO A 76 15.44 -0.55 50.29
C PRO A 76 15.01 -1.93 50.80
N THR A 77 14.32 -2.68 49.94
CA THR A 77 14.02 -4.11 50.15
C THR A 77 14.71 -4.92 49.06
N ALA A 78 14.78 -6.24 49.24
CA ALA A 78 15.23 -7.11 48.16
C ALA A 78 14.35 -6.90 46.91
N PRO A 79 14.95 -6.87 45.70
CA PRO A 79 14.18 -6.71 44.47
C PRO A 79 13.24 -7.90 44.27
N SER A 80 12.00 -7.62 43.87
CA SER A 80 11.06 -8.68 43.48
C SER A 80 11.49 -9.33 42.16
N SER A 81 11.06 -10.57 41.94
CA SER A 81 11.31 -11.29 40.68
C SER A 81 10.87 -10.47 39.47
N TRP A 82 11.78 -10.28 38.51
CA TRP A 82 11.51 -9.57 37.26
C TRP A 82 10.32 -10.18 36.48
N ARG A 83 10.24 -11.52 36.46
CA ARG A 83 9.16 -12.24 35.76
C ARG A 83 7.80 -11.91 36.36
N GLU A 84 7.69 -11.98 37.69
CA GLU A 84 6.43 -11.66 38.39
C GLU A 84 6.00 -10.21 38.15
N GLN A 85 6.94 -9.27 38.05
CA GLN A 85 6.62 -7.88 37.74
C GLN A 85 6.04 -7.73 36.33
N ASN A 86 6.60 -8.43 35.35
CA ASN A 86 6.15 -8.39 33.97
C ASN A 86 4.79 -9.08 33.80
N ASP A 87 4.58 -10.22 34.43
CA ASP A 87 3.31 -10.96 34.35
C ASP A 87 2.14 -10.13 34.90
N ARG A 88 2.38 -9.28 35.91
CA ARG A 88 1.34 -8.37 36.47
C ARG A 88 0.88 -7.28 35.52
N VAL A 89 1.76 -6.80 34.64
CA VAL A 89 1.45 -5.72 33.69
C VAL A 89 1.19 -6.23 32.27
N ALA A 90 1.46 -7.51 32.02
CA ALA A 90 1.21 -8.13 30.74
C ALA A 90 -0.30 -8.10 30.43
N PRO A 91 -0.69 -7.75 29.19
CA PRO A 91 -2.06 -7.89 28.75
C PRO A 91 -2.54 -9.33 28.89
N GLN A 92 -3.78 -9.52 29.37
CA GLN A 92 -4.36 -10.86 29.44
C GLN A 92 -4.49 -11.45 28.04
N PRO A 93 -4.13 -12.73 27.83
CA PRO A 93 -4.32 -13.38 26.55
C PRO A 93 -5.81 -13.37 26.19
N LYS A 94 -6.10 -13.04 24.93
CA LYS A 94 -7.47 -13.01 24.43
C LYS A 94 -8.03 -14.43 24.45
N SER A 95 -9.16 -14.65 25.13
CA SER A 95 -9.79 -15.97 25.19
C SER A 95 -10.17 -16.43 23.78
N GLY A 96 -9.60 -17.54 23.31
CA GLY A 96 -10.08 -18.28 22.14
C GLY A 96 -9.31 -18.12 20.82
N GLN A 97 -7.98 -18.07 20.86
CA GLN A 97 -7.16 -18.43 19.69
C GLN A 97 -6.23 -19.59 20.02
#